data_AF-A0A183KVX9-F1
#
_entry.id   AF-A0A183KVX9-F1
#
_cell.length_a   1.000
_cell.length_b   1.000
_cell.length_c   1.000
_cell.angle_alpha   90.00
_cell.angle_beta   90.00
_cell.angle_gamma   90.00
#
_symmetry.space_group_name_H-M   'P 1'
#
loop_
_entity.id
_entity.type
_entity.pdbx_description
1 polymer ?
#
loop_
_entity_poly.entity_id
_entity_poly.type
_entity_poly.pdbx_seq_one_letter_code
_entity_poly.pdbx_strand_id
1 'polypeptide(L)' 'LPLPESWRGLRDEQLSSIVGLPDCIFVHSTGFLGVHKTRDGVLQMARLTIKMKENQ' A
#
# COMPACT_ATOMS: atom_id res chain seq x y z
N LEU A 1 -10.73 0.31 7.80
CA LEU A 1 -10.52 -0.17 6.41
C LEU A 1 -9.17 -0.88 6.36
N PRO A 2 -9.09 -2.17 5.98
CA PRO A 2 -7.81 -2.81 5.65
C PRO A 2 -7.22 -2.26 4.35
N LEU A 3 -5.91 -2.40 4.16
CA LEU A 3 -5.22 -2.06 2.90
C LEU A 3 -5.76 -2.89 1.71
N PRO A 4 -5.65 -2.38 0.47
CA PRO A 4 -6.21 -3.02 -0.73
C PRO A 4 -5.73 -4.45 -0.90
N GLU A 5 -6.63 -5.34 -1.34
CA GLU A 5 -6.31 -6.77 -1.54
C GLU A 5 -5.17 -7.00 -2.51
N SER A 6 -5.11 -6.21 -3.57
CA SER A 6 -4.03 -6.25 -4.57
C SER A 6 -2.65 -5.94 -4.00
N TRP A 7 -2.55 -5.33 -2.82
CA TRP A 7 -1.26 -5.00 -2.18
C TRP A 7 -0.81 -6.06 -1.18
N ARG A 8 -1.74 -6.87 -0.66
CA ARG A 8 -1.50 -7.74 0.51
C ARG A 8 -0.47 -8.82 0.21
N GLY A 9 0.52 -8.95 1.09
CA GLY A 9 1.60 -9.92 0.96
C GLY A 9 2.72 -9.49 0.00
N LEU A 10 2.53 -8.40 -0.75
CA LEU A 10 3.55 -7.89 -1.68
C LEU A 10 4.65 -7.14 -0.92
N ARG A 11 5.85 -7.13 -1.51
CA ARG A 11 7.07 -6.50 -0.97
C ARG A 11 7.82 -5.72 -2.04
N ASP A 12 8.64 -4.78 -1.58
CA ASP A 12 9.67 -4.09 -2.36
C ASP A 12 9.20 -3.61 -3.75
N GLU A 13 9.91 -3.98 -4.81
CA GLU A 13 9.63 -3.54 -6.19
C GLU A 13 8.26 -4.01 -6.70
N GLN A 14 7.84 -5.22 -6.32
CA GLN A 14 6.53 -5.75 -6.72
C GLN A 14 5.39 -4.90 -6.13
N LEU A 15 5.49 -4.57 -4.84
CA LEU A 15 4.53 -3.68 -4.20
C LEU A 15 4.60 -2.27 -4.80
N SER A 16 5.81 -1.75 -5.01
CA SER A 16 6.03 -0.42 -5.58
C SER A 16 5.39 -0.28 -6.96
N SER A 17 5.54 -1.30 -7.81
CA SER A 17 4.94 -1.34 -9.15
C SER A 17 3.41 -1.36 -9.10
N ILE A 18 2.80 -2.12 -8.18
CA ILE A 18 1.34 -2.22 -8.06
C ILE A 18 0.73 -0.97 -7.44
N VAL A 19 1.40 -0.37 -6.46
CA VAL A 19 0.97 0.87 -5.80
C VAL A 19 1.17 2.09 -6.71
N GLY A 20 2.16 2.04 -7.60
CA GLY A 20 2.59 3.17 -8.40
C GLY A 20 3.43 4.18 -7.60
N LEU A 21 4.06 3.74 -6.50
CA LEU A 21 4.92 4.54 -5.64
C LEU A 21 6.26 3.82 -5.43
N PRO A 22 7.42 4.47 -5.63
CA PRO A 22 8.71 3.86 -5.36
C PRO A 22 8.93 3.68 -3.85
N ASP A 23 9.88 2.83 -3.46
CA ASP A 23 10.29 2.59 -2.07
C ASP A 23 9.18 2.06 -1.13
N CYS A 24 8.18 1.37 -1.67
CA CYS A 24 7.25 0.58 -0.87
C CYS A 24 8.00 -0.64 -0.28
N ILE A 25 7.80 -0.94 1.00
CA ILE A 25 8.53 -2.02 1.68
C ILE A 25 7.69 -3.30 1.75
N PHE A 26 6.48 -3.22 2.33
CA PHE A 26 5.64 -4.41 2.54
C PHE A 26 4.22 -4.04 2.94
N VAL A 27 3.24 -4.89 2.59
CA VAL A 27 1.90 -4.90 3.20
C VAL A 27 1.60 -6.27 3.78
N HIS A 28 1.14 -6.32 5.03
CA HIS A 28 0.74 -7.57 5.70
C HIS A 28 -0.29 -8.34 4.86
N SER A 29 -0.23 -9.68 4.88
CA SER A 29 -1.12 -10.54 4.08
C SER A 29 -2.62 -10.34 4.37
N THR A 30 -2.96 -9.87 5.57
CA THR A 30 -4.34 -9.51 5.95
C THR A 30 -4.65 -8.02 5.75
N GLY A 31 -3.67 -7.21 5.35
CA GLY A 31 -3.84 -5.77 5.08
C GLY A 31 -3.92 -4.87 6.30
N PHE A 32 -3.59 -5.34 7.52
CA PHE A 32 -3.64 -4.49 8.73
C PHE A 32 -2.49 -3.48 8.83
N LEU A 33 -1.36 -3.74 8.18
CA LEU A 33 -0.15 -2.92 8.24
C LEU A 33 0.47 -2.79 6.86
N GLY A 34 0.89 -1.57 6.53
CA GLY A 34 1.68 -1.25 5.35
C GLY A 34 2.88 -0.41 5.76
N VAL A 35 4.02 -0.68 5.14
CA VAL A 35 5.30 -0.03 5.45
C VAL A 35 5.86 0.59 4.18
N HIS A 36 6.27 1.84 4.29
CA HIS A 36 6.98 2.57 3.25
C HIS A 36 8.22 3.21 3.88
N LYS A 37 9.27 3.38 3.09
CA LYS A 37 10.55 3.97 3.52
C LYS A 37 10.45 5.39 4.07
N THR A 38 9.43 6.16 3.68
CA THR A 38 9.28 7.57 4.05
C THR A 38 7.90 7.85 4.61
N ARG A 39 7.81 8.86 5.48
CA ARG A 39 6.53 9.30 6.06
C ARG A 39 5.54 9.73 4.97
N ASP A 40 6.00 10.48 3.98
CA ASP A 40 5.15 10.96 2.89
C ASP A 40 4.65 9.81 2.00
N GLY A 41 5.48 8.79 1.79
CA GLY A 41 5.07 7.58 1.09
C GLY A 41 3.97 6.82 1.82
N VAL A 42 4.08 6.62 3.14
CA VAL A 42 3.01 6.00 3.94
C VAL A 42 1.72 6.84 3.87
N LEU A 43 1.82 8.17 3.91
CA LEU A 43 0.66 9.05 3.78
C LEU A 43 -0.02 8.93 2.41
N GLN A 44 0.75 8.81 1.33
CA GLN A 44 0.20 8.57 -0.01
C GLN A 44 -0.48 7.20 -0.11
N MET A 45 0.15 6.13 0.42
CA MET A 45 -0.47 4.80 0.49
C MET A 45 -1.81 4.82 1.23
N ALA A 46 -1.90 5.53 2.35
CA ALA A 46 -3.13 5.66 3.12
C ALA A 46 -4.23 6.40 2.32
N ARG A 47 -3.88 7.49 1.62
CA ARG A 47 -4.82 8.23 0.76
C ARG A 47 -5.32 7.38 -0.41
N LEU A 48 -4.41 6.67 -1.08
CA LEU A 48 -4.75 5.74 -2.15
C LEU A 48 -5.69 4.64 -1.66
N THR A 49 -5.45 4.09 -0.46
CA THR A 49 -6.32 3.08 0.14
C THR A 49 -7.76 3.58 0.32
N ILE A 50 -7.93 4.82 0.81
CA ILE A 50 -9.26 5.43 0.96
C ILE A 50 -9.92 5.61 -0.41
N LYS A 51 -9.20 6.19 -1.38
CA LYS A 51 -9.70 6.42 -2.75
C LYS A 51 -10.10 5.12 -3.47
N MET A 52 -9.32 4.04 -3.30
CA MET A 52 -9.62 2.75 -3.91
C MET A 52 -10.89 2.12 -3.33
N LYS A 53 -11.18 2.35 -2.04
CA LYS A 53 -12.43 1.87 -1.45
C LYS A 53 -13.66 2.62 -1.95
N GLU A 54 -13.56 3.92 -2.20
CA GLU A 54 -14.68 4.69 -2.75
C GLU A 54 -15.07 4.26 -4.17
N ASN A 55 -14.13 3.63 -4.90
CA ASN A 55 -14.32 3.13 -6.26
C ASN A 55 -14.64 1.62 -6.34
N GLN A 56 -14.88 0.96 -5.21
CA GLN A 56 -15.37 -0.43 -5.12
C GLN A 56 -16.85 -0.46 -4.76
#